data_AF-A0A932L9L8-F1
#
_entry.id   AF-A0A932L9L8-F1
#
_cell.length_a   1.000
_cell.length_b   1.000
_cell.length_c   1.000
_cell.angle_alpha   90.00
_cell.angle_beta   90.00
_cell.angle_gamma   90.00
#
_symmetry.space_group_name_H-M   'P 1'
#
loop_
_entity.id
_entity.type
_entity.pdbx_description
1 polymer ?
#
loop_
_entity_poly.entity_id
_entity_poly.type
_entity_poly.pdbx_seq_one_letter_code
_entity_poly.pdbx_strand_id
1 'polypeptide(L)' 'MNPGEIVLIRLPQTGGAASKLRPALVLSNLLGPYQNVLLCGISTQLHQLQPGWDELSGKSGDAGLRRSLGTRGILA' A
#
# COMPACT_ATOMS: atom_id res chain seq x y z
N MET A 1 13.15 -3.13 4.11
CA MET A 1 11.69 -3.19 3.95
C MET A 1 11.37 -4.54 3.36
N ASN A 2 10.55 -5.30 4.06
CA ASN A 2 10.14 -6.64 3.64
C ASN A 2 8.65 -6.64 3.25
N PRO A 3 8.26 -7.44 2.25
CA PRO A 3 6.86 -7.64 1.92
C PRO A 3 6.00 -8.00 3.15
N GLY A 4 4.87 -7.33 3.32
CA GLY A 4 3.99 -7.49 4.48
C GLY A 4 4.23 -6.51 5.64
N GLU A 5 5.30 -5.71 5.60
CA GLU A 5 5.51 -4.64 6.57
C GLU A 5 4.66 -3.40 6.27
N ILE A 6 4.21 -2.71 7.32
CA ILE A 6 3.60 -1.38 7.22
C ILE A 6 4.67 -0.34 7.56
N VAL A 7 4.88 0.60 6.64
CA VAL A 7 5.87 1.66 6.76
C VAL A 7 5.22 3.04 6.64
N LEU A 8 5.84 4.07 7.22
CA LEU A 8 5.44 5.46 7.01
C LEU A 8 6.31 6.08 5.92
N ILE A 9 5.67 6.59 4.88
CA ILE A 9 6.34 7.30 3.78
C ILE A 9 5.92 8.78 3.76
N ARG A 10 6.86 9.65 3.40
CA ARG A 10 6.57 11.06 3.13
C ARG A 10 6.02 11.19 1.71
N LEU A 11 4.71 11.38 1.59
CA LEU A 11 4.06 11.61 0.30
C LEU A 11 3.78 13.11 0.10
N PRO A 12 4.27 13.70 -1.00
CA PRO A 12 3.92 15.07 -1.35
C PRO A 12 2.41 15.17 -1.56
N GLN A 13 1.83 16.28 -1.13
CA GLN A 13 0.42 16.52 -1.34
C GLN A 13 0.19 17.25 -2.67
N THR A 14 -0.78 16.78 -3.44
CA THR A 14 -1.31 17.52 -4.60
C THR A 14 -1.75 18.92 -4.14
N GLY A 15 -1.35 19.95 -4.89
CA GLY A 15 -1.62 21.34 -4.53
C GLY A 15 -0.50 22.05 -3.77
N GLY A 16 0.70 21.44 -3.66
CA GLY A 16 1.89 22.12 -3.14
C GLY A 16 1.94 22.24 -1.61
N ALA A 17 0.99 21.60 -0.90
CA ALA A 17 1.02 21.54 0.55
C ALA A 17 2.19 20.67 1.05
N ALA A 18 2.61 20.92 2.29
CA ALA A 18 3.70 20.19 2.93
C ALA A 18 3.48 18.67 2.89
N SER A 19 4.54 17.93 2.62
CA SER A 19 4.52 16.46 2.57
C SER A 19 4.02 15.87 3.89
N LYS A 20 3.11 14.89 3.79
CA LYS A 20 2.53 14.20 4.95
C LYS A 20 3.07 12.79 5.06
N LEU A 21 3.23 12.33 6.29
CA LEU A 21 3.48 10.92 6.55
C LEU A 21 2.19 10.13 6.28
N ARG A 22 2.28 9.13 5.41
CA ARG A 22 1.18 8.23 5.11
C ARG A 22 1.63 6.79 5.32
N PRO A 23 0.80 5.94 5.95
CA PRO A 23 1.07 4.52 6.04
C PRO A 23 0.98 3.88 4.66
N ALA A 24 1.84 2.91 4.40
CA ALA A 24 1.82 2.07 3.21
C ALA A 24 2.24 0.64 3.55
N LEU A 25 1.63 -0.33 2.87
CA LEU A 25 2.05 -1.73 2.91
C LEU A 25 3.13 -1.98 1.86
N VAL A 26 4.21 -2.67 2.24
CA VAL A 26 5.20 -3.19 1.29
C VAL A 26 4.65 -4.43 0.59
N LEU A 27 4.49 -4.38 -0.73
CA LEU A 27 3.98 -5.49 -1.54
C LEU A 27 5.10 -6.41 -2.04
N SER A 28 6.17 -5.82 -2.57
CA SER A 28 7.28 -6.57 -3.14
C SER A 28 8.54 -5.70 -3.22
N ASN A 29 9.70 -6.36 -3.31
CA ASN A 29 10.94 -5.72 -3.68
C ASN A 29 11.12 -5.87 -5.20
N LEU A 30 11.49 -4.80 -5.89
CA LEU A 30 11.76 -4.85 -7.33
C LEU A 30 13.19 -5.37 -7.55
N LEU A 31 13.35 -6.22 -8.57
CA LEU A 31 14.66 -6.67 -9.02
C LEU A 31 15.37 -5.55 -9.77
N GLY A 32 16.62 -5.27 -9.40
CA GLY A 32 17.44 -4.24 -10.03
C GLY A 32 18.60 -3.80 -9.14
N PRO A 33 19.46 -2.90 -9.63
CA PRO A 33 20.62 -2.41 -8.88
C PRO A 33 20.22 -1.49 -7.71
N TYR A 34 18.95 -1.08 -7.66
CA TYR A 34 18.42 -0.17 -6.64
C TYR A 34 17.47 -0.91 -5.70
N GLN A 35 17.41 -0.46 -4.45
CA GLN A 35 16.54 -1.02 -3.42
C GLN A 35 15.10 -0.50 -3.55
N ASN A 36 14.53 -0.63 -4.74
CA ASN A 36 13.18 -0.18 -5.04
C ASN A 36 12.16 -1.17 -4.47
N VAL A 37 11.04 -0.65 -3.97
CA VAL A 37 9.94 -1.44 -3.41
C VAL A 37 8.61 -0.97 -3.98
N LEU A 38 7.71 -1.91 -4.20
CA LEU A 38 6.32 -1.62 -4.54
C LEU A 38 5.52 -1.43 -3.26
N LEU A 39 4.82 -0.31 -3.15
CA LEU A 39 4.05 0.06 -1.97
C LEU A 39 2.56 0.21 -2.32
N CYS A 40 1.68 -0.23 -1.43
CA CYS A 40 0.24 0.07 -1.44
C CYS A 40 -0.07 1.11 -0.37
N GLY A 41 -0.62 2.26 -0.77
CA GLY A 41 -0.99 3.32 0.18
C GLY A 41 -2.19 2.94 1.03
N ILE A 42 -2.14 3.24 2.33
CA ILE A 42 -3.26 3.04 3.26
C ILE A 42 -3.88 4.41 3.58
N SER A 43 -5.20 4.50 3.46
CA SER A 43 -5.96 5.73 3.71
C SER A 43 -7.18 5.44 4.58
N THR A 44 -7.51 6.38 5.46
CA THR A 44 -8.75 6.36 6.25
C THR A 44 -9.88 7.15 5.58
N GLN A 45 -9.63 7.78 4.43
CA GLN A 45 -10.61 8.59 3.70
C GLN A 45 -11.57 7.69 2.92
N LEU A 46 -12.53 7.06 3.62
CA LEU A 46 -13.47 6.10 3.04
C LEU A 46 -14.35 6.68 1.93
N HIS A 47 -14.55 8.00 1.89
CA HIS A 47 -15.26 8.66 0.80
C HIS A 47 -14.53 8.60 -0.56
N GLN A 48 -13.23 8.25 -0.56
CA GLN A 48 -12.41 8.06 -1.76
C GLN A 48 -12.32 6.59 -2.17
N LEU A 49 -13.01 5.69 -1.46
CA LEU A 49 -12.96 4.26 -1.74
C LEU A 49 -13.51 3.97 -3.14
N GLN A 50 -12.68 3.31 -3.95
CA GLN A 50 -13.01 2.87 -5.29
C GLN A 50 -13.25 1.36 -5.32
N PRO A 51 -14.50 0.91 -5.53
CA PRO A 51 -14.82 -0.51 -5.62
C PRO A 51 -14.01 -1.23 -6.71
N GLY A 52 -13.52 -2.43 -6.40
CA GLY A 52 -12.72 -3.25 -7.32
C GLY A 52 -11.24 -2.87 -7.42
N TRP A 53 -10.84 -1.77 -6.79
CA TRP A 53 -9.45 -1.31 -6.69
C TRP A 53 -8.97 -1.31 -5.24
N ASP A 54 -9.75 -0.70 -4.36
CA ASP A 54 -9.43 -0.59 -2.95
C ASP A 54 -9.95 -1.78 -2.14
N GLU A 55 -9.18 -2.15 -1.12
CA GLU A 55 -9.57 -3.16 -0.14
C GLU A 55 -9.80 -2.50 1.23
N LEU A 56 -10.98 -2.73 1.81
CA LEU A 56 -11.32 -2.20 3.13
C LEU A 56 -10.72 -3.13 4.21
N SER A 57 -9.83 -2.59 5.05
CA SER A 57 -9.29 -3.35 6.19
C SER A 57 -10.24 -3.26 7.39
N GLY A 58 -10.71 -4.41 7.87
CA GLY A 58 -11.60 -4.54 9.04
C GLY A 58 -10.85 -4.67 10.37
N LYS A 59 -11.61 -4.62 11.48
CA LYS A 59 -11.09 -4.77 12.87
C LYS A 59 -10.95 -6.24 13.32
N SER A 60 -11.51 -7.19 12.56
CA SER A 60 -11.26 -8.61 12.78
C SER A 60 -9.86 -8.96 12.28
N GLY A 61 -9.18 -9.86 12.96
CA GLY A 61 -7.84 -10.34 12.60
C GLY A 61 -7.80 -11.20 11.33
N ASP A 62 -8.63 -10.92 10.33
CA ASP A 62 -8.61 -11.61 9.07
C ASP A 62 -7.64 -10.93 8.09
N ALA A 63 -6.58 -11.68 7.80
CA ALA A 63 -5.55 -11.40 6.82
C ALA A 63 -6.11 -11.21 5.39
N GLY A 64 -6.83 -10.12 5.12
CA GLY A 64 -7.36 -9.76 3.80
C GLY A 64 -6.25 -9.23 2.90
N LEU A 65 -5.52 -8.22 3.41
CA LEU A 65 -4.46 -7.54 2.65
C LEU A 65 -3.35 -8.49 2.18
N ARG A 66 -3.06 -9.57 2.93
CA ARG A 66 -2.07 -10.60 2.54
C ARG A 66 -2.63 -11.66 1.60
N ARG A 67 -3.95 -11.90 1.59
CA ARG A 67 -4.59 -12.95 0.76
C ARG A 67 -4.97 -12.47 -0.63
N SER A 68 -5.42 -11.22 -0.80
CA SER A 68 -5.82 -10.74 -2.13
C SER A 68 -4.63 -10.61 -3.09
N LEU A 69 -3.47 -10.17 -2.59
CA LEU A 69 -2.22 -10.03 -3.35
C LEU A 69 -1.57 -11.38 -3.72
N GLY A 70 -1.87 -12.45 -2.99
CA GLY A 70 -1.38 -13.80 -3.30
C GLY A 70 -2.16 -14.51 -4.41
N THR A 71 -3.35 -14.02 -4.78
CA THR A 71 -4.26 -14.73 -5.71
C THR A 71 -4.38 -14.07 -7.08
N ARG A 72 -3.93 -12.83 -7.23
CA ARG A 72 -3.84 -12.14 -8.52
C ARG A 72 -2.37 -11.86 -8.82
N GLY A 73 -1.76 -12.80 -9.53
CA GLY A 73 -0.38 -12.68 -10.00
C GLY A 73 -0.17 -11.33 -10.69
N ILE A 74 0.62 -10.48 -10.05
CA ILE A 74 1.27 -9.36 -10.72
C ILE A 74 2.39 -10.01 -11.53
N LEU A 75 2.08 -10.37 -12.78
CA LEU A 75 3.08 -10.56 -13.82
C LEU A 75 3.75 -9.19 -14.03
N ALA A 76 4.94 -9.05 -13.46
CA ALA A 76 5.94 -8.11 -13.94
C ALA A 76 6.71 -8.76 -15.10
#